data_AF-A0A954YDD8-F1
#
_entry.id   AF-A0A954YDD8-F1
#
_cell.length_a   1.000
_cell.length_b   1.000
_cell.length_c   1.000
_cell.angle_alpha   90.00
_cell.angle_beta   90.00
_cell.angle_gamma   90.00
#
_symmetry.space_group_name_H-M   'P 1'
#
loop_
_entity.id
_entity.type
_entity.pdbx_description
1 polymer ?
#
loop_
_entity_poly.entity_id
_entity_poly.type
_entity_poly.pdbx_seq_one_letter_code
_entity_poly.pdbx_strand_id
1 'polypeptide(L)'
;MSASEADLYLVDAVRRGEPDAWREVIARYEGRLLSFARRMLAQKTEAEDIVQETFLGLLRSLENYDRSRSLETYLFAIVRNKLSDHFRKQKGQRQSLESLTLEEGHGAYTDRETPSGRLDRQETLDAQRAALTDALRVYVGQCQEQNRFDELIIVEMLVVQGLRNKEVAADLNITETAVAGVKFRVLDRWRKLLAERGQAVDWSEAELAHDSTVGRVWREEGVSCAKRSTLGRYLLGALDPAWESYLDYHIRVADCDRCAANLEDLSREEERDAEAARERRERWFASSVGFLSRAE
;
A
#
# COMPACT_ATOMS: atom_id res chain seq x y z
N MET A 1 16.34 15.04 1.57
CA MET A 1 17.60 15.80 1.89
C MET A 1 18.45 15.87 0.63
N SER A 2 19.08 17.01 0.32
CA SER A 2 19.94 17.16 -0.87
C SER A 2 21.26 16.39 -0.74
N ALA A 3 21.88 16.04 -1.87
CA ALA A 3 23.19 15.37 -1.86
C ALA A 3 24.26 16.23 -1.18
N SER A 4 25.06 15.61 -0.31
CA SER A 4 26.27 16.25 0.21
C SER A 4 27.31 16.37 -0.91
N GLU A 5 28.13 17.41 -0.88
CA GLU A 5 29.25 17.61 -1.81
C GLU A 5 30.20 16.39 -1.82
N ALA A 6 30.37 15.73 -0.66
CA ALA A 6 31.11 14.48 -0.53
C ALA A 6 30.44 13.30 -1.27
N ASP A 7 29.12 13.21 -1.24
CA ASP A 7 28.37 12.15 -1.94
C ASP A 7 28.46 12.35 -3.45
N LEU A 8 28.37 13.60 -3.92
CA LEU A 8 28.52 13.94 -5.34
C LEU A 8 29.92 13.61 -5.87
N TYR A 9 30.96 13.91 -5.09
CA TYR A 9 32.34 13.54 -5.44
C TYR A 9 32.51 12.02 -5.57
N LEU A 10 31.98 11.26 -4.61
CA LEU A 10 32.01 9.79 -4.65
C LEU A 10 31.28 9.24 -5.88
N VAL A 11 30.08 9.78 -6.19
CA VAL A 11 29.32 9.38 -7.38
C VAL A 11 30.12 9.64 -8.67
N ASP A 12 30.73 10.81 -8.81
CA ASP A 12 31.51 11.15 -10.00
C ASP A 12 32.78 10.32 -10.12
N ALA A 13 33.44 9.97 -9.01
CA ALA A 13 34.61 9.09 -9.00
C ALA A 13 34.25 7.64 -9.37
N VAL A 14 33.11 7.11 -8.87
CA VAL A 14 32.60 5.80 -9.27
C VAL A 14 32.24 5.77 -10.76
N ARG A 15 31.66 6.84 -11.30
CA ARG A 15 31.38 6.97 -12.75
C ARG A 15 32.64 6.92 -13.61
N ARG A 16 33.77 7.42 -13.10
CA ARG A 16 35.09 7.32 -13.78
C ARG A 16 35.73 5.94 -13.63
N GLY A 17 35.10 5.01 -12.92
CA GLY A 17 35.60 3.66 -12.73
C GLY A 17 36.69 3.56 -11.65
N GLU A 18 36.77 4.52 -10.72
CA GLU A 18 37.76 4.52 -9.64
C GLU A 18 37.40 3.46 -8.57
N PRO A 19 38.18 2.37 -8.41
CA PRO A 19 37.81 1.27 -7.50
C PRO A 19 37.80 1.67 -6.02
N ASP A 20 38.60 2.67 -5.63
CA ASP A 20 38.70 3.15 -4.25
C ASP A 20 37.43 3.90 -3.84
N ALA A 21 36.88 4.73 -4.73
CA ALA A 21 35.60 5.40 -4.50
C ALA A 21 34.46 4.38 -4.36
N TRP A 22 34.49 3.29 -5.14
CA TRP A 22 33.51 2.22 -5.03
C TRP A 22 33.60 1.48 -3.70
N ARG A 23 34.82 1.17 -3.24
CA ARG A 23 35.04 0.56 -1.91
C ARG A 23 34.52 1.44 -0.79
N GLU A 24 34.74 2.74 -0.86
CA GLU A 24 34.25 3.70 0.13
C GLU A 24 32.71 3.74 0.17
N VAL A 25 32.06 3.74 -1.00
CA VAL A 25 30.59 3.66 -1.08
C VAL A 25 30.07 2.37 -0.42
N ILE A 26 30.66 1.21 -0.73
CA ILE A 26 30.25 -0.05 -0.09
C ILE A 26 30.44 0.05 1.43
N ALA A 27 31.63 0.41 1.90
CA ALA A 27 31.95 0.48 3.33
C ALA A 27 30.99 1.39 4.10
N ARG A 28 30.57 2.51 3.49
CA ARG A 28 29.68 3.50 4.11
C ARG A 28 28.22 3.06 4.20
N TYR A 29 27.75 2.18 3.32
CA TYR A 29 26.32 1.85 3.22
C TYR A 29 25.98 0.38 3.47
N GLU A 30 26.93 -0.55 3.33
CA GLU A 30 26.70 -2.00 3.46
C GLU A 30 26.03 -2.36 4.78
N GLY A 31 26.58 -1.92 5.92
CA GLY A 31 26.04 -2.27 7.23
C GLY A 31 24.59 -1.80 7.44
N ARG A 32 24.24 -0.61 6.92
CA ARG A 32 22.88 -0.05 6.99
C ARG A 32 21.91 -0.79 6.08
N LEU A 33 22.31 -1.06 4.84
CA LEU A 33 21.51 -1.81 3.87
C LEU A 33 21.27 -3.25 4.33
N LEU A 34 22.29 -3.89 4.91
CA LEU A 34 22.21 -5.25 5.42
C LEU A 34 21.34 -5.34 6.66
N SER A 35 21.45 -4.38 7.57
CA SER A 35 20.53 -4.26 8.71
C SER A 35 19.09 -4.09 8.24
N PHE A 36 18.86 -3.21 7.27
CA PHE A 36 17.54 -2.98 6.68
C PHE A 36 16.97 -4.25 6.03
N ALA A 37 17.72 -4.91 5.14
CA ALA A 37 17.28 -6.12 4.45
C ALA A 37 17.00 -7.28 5.43
N ARG A 38 17.82 -7.46 6.47
CA ARG A 38 17.62 -8.49 7.51
C ARG A 38 16.38 -8.26 8.38
N ARG A 39 15.88 -7.03 8.49
CA ARG A 39 14.60 -6.77 9.19
C ARG A 39 13.40 -7.22 8.35
N MET A 40 13.56 -7.27 7.04
CA MET A 40 12.50 -7.66 6.11
C MET A 40 12.57 -9.15 5.77
N LEU A 41 13.76 -9.74 5.75
CA LEU A 41 13.99 -11.13 5.35
C LEU A 41 14.36 -12.01 6.54
N ALA A 42 13.73 -13.17 6.63
CA ALA A 42 14.02 -14.15 7.69
C ALA A 42 15.40 -14.83 7.54
N GLN A 43 15.94 -14.89 6.32
CA GLN A 43 17.22 -15.58 6.03
C GLN A 43 18.36 -14.60 5.80
N LYS A 44 19.50 -14.85 6.47
CA LYS A 44 20.71 -14.02 6.37
C LYS A 44 21.28 -13.96 4.95
N THR A 45 21.28 -15.08 4.23
CA THR A 45 21.81 -15.19 2.86
C THR A 45 20.97 -14.39 1.87
N GLU A 46 19.64 -14.47 1.97
CA GLU A 46 18.74 -13.67 1.12
C GLU A 46 18.97 -12.16 1.30
N ALA A 47 19.26 -11.72 2.54
CA ALA A 47 19.55 -10.32 2.81
C ALA A 47 20.88 -9.86 2.18
N GLU A 48 21.92 -10.70 2.20
CA GLU A 48 23.21 -10.41 1.58
C GLU A 48 23.09 -10.32 0.05
N ASP A 49 22.33 -11.24 -0.56
CA ASP A 49 22.05 -11.24 -2.00
C ASP A 49 21.32 -9.95 -2.43
N ILE A 50 20.31 -9.52 -1.67
CA ILE A 50 19.57 -8.29 -1.94
C ILE A 50 20.46 -7.05 -1.84
N VAL A 51 21.35 -6.99 -0.85
CA VAL A 51 22.31 -5.89 -0.71
C VAL A 51 23.30 -5.88 -1.88
N GLN A 52 23.80 -7.05 -2.28
CA GLN A 52 24.66 -7.18 -3.46
C GLN A 52 23.93 -6.69 -4.73
N GLU A 53 22.69 -7.14 -4.94
CA GLU A 53 21.86 -6.70 -6.06
C GLU A 53 21.57 -5.19 -6.03
N THR A 54 21.50 -4.59 -4.83
CA THR A 54 21.30 -3.15 -4.66
C THR A 54 22.52 -2.38 -5.15
N PHE A 55 23.72 -2.78 -4.75
CA PHE A 55 24.95 -2.17 -5.23
C PHE A 55 25.14 -2.35 -6.74
N LEU A 56 24.82 -3.52 -7.28
CA LEU A 56 24.82 -3.73 -8.74
C LEU A 56 23.77 -2.87 -9.45
N GLY A 57 22.60 -2.69 -8.83
CA GLY A 57 21.54 -1.80 -9.30
C GLY A 57 22.03 -0.35 -9.36
N LEU A 58 22.71 0.11 -8.31
CA LEU A 58 23.30 1.45 -8.26
C LEU A 58 24.26 1.67 -9.42
N LEU A 59 25.19 0.73 -9.67
CA LEU A 59 26.15 0.85 -10.79
C LEU A 59 25.44 0.96 -12.14
N ARG A 60 24.38 0.19 -12.37
CA ARG A 60 23.60 0.20 -13.63
C ARG A 60 22.82 1.49 -13.83
N SER A 61 22.38 2.14 -12.75
CA SER A 61 21.54 3.32 -12.80
C SER A 61 22.29 4.63 -12.54
N LEU A 62 23.59 4.55 -12.23
CA LEU A 62 24.41 5.68 -11.81
C LEU A 62 24.51 6.78 -12.88
N GLU A 63 24.44 6.43 -14.17
CA GLU A 63 24.43 7.40 -15.28
C GLU A 63 23.24 8.37 -15.19
N ASN A 64 22.08 7.88 -14.73
CA ASN A 64 20.84 8.65 -14.60
C ASN A 64 20.59 9.20 -13.19
N TYR A 65 21.61 9.18 -12.33
CA TYR A 65 21.49 9.65 -10.95
C TYR A 65 21.15 11.15 -10.88
N ASP A 66 20.02 11.46 -10.25
CA ASP A 66 19.57 12.82 -9.96
C ASP A 66 20.31 13.39 -8.74
N ARG A 67 21.11 14.43 -8.97
CA ARG A 67 21.92 15.13 -7.96
C ARG A 67 21.09 15.87 -6.91
N SER A 68 19.78 16.05 -7.14
CA SER A 68 18.87 16.64 -6.16
C SER A 68 18.62 15.73 -4.95
N ARG A 69 18.83 14.41 -5.09
CA ARG A 69 18.62 13.40 -4.05
C ARG A 69 19.93 12.97 -3.43
N SER A 70 19.94 12.64 -2.14
CA SER A 70 21.13 12.06 -1.49
C SER A 70 21.42 10.64 -1.98
N LEU A 71 22.70 10.23 -1.97
CA LEU A 71 23.13 8.90 -2.41
C LEU A 71 22.50 7.82 -1.53
N GLU A 72 22.33 8.12 -0.24
CA GLU A 72 21.62 7.28 0.71
C GLU A 72 20.17 7.04 0.31
N THR A 73 19.39 8.11 0.09
CA THR A 73 18.00 8.02 -0.37
C THR A 73 17.89 7.18 -1.63
N TYR A 74 18.84 7.32 -2.54
CA TYR A 74 18.84 6.58 -3.79
C TYR A 74 19.13 5.08 -3.60
N LEU A 75 20.15 4.73 -2.80
CA LEU A 75 20.45 3.34 -2.44
C LEU A 75 19.28 2.67 -1.74
N PHE A 76 18.63 3.37 -0.81
CA PHE A 76 17.46 2.85 -0.11
C PHE A 76 16.22 2.72 -1.02
N ALA A 77 16.09 3.53 -2.06
CA ALA A 77 15.07 3.32 -3.09
C ALA A 77 15.33 2.04 -3.89
N ILE A 78 16.60 1.77 -4.25
CA ILE A 78 16.98 0.57 -4.99
C ILE A 78 16.73 -0.69 -4.15
N VAL A 79 17.18 -0.74 -2.89
CA VAL A 79 17.01 -1.93 -2.04
C VAL A 79 15.54 -2.24 -1.78
N ARG A 80 14.68 -1.22 -1.61
CA ARG A 80 13.23 -1.42 -1.47
C ARG A 80 12.62 -2.03 -2.72
N ASN A 81 13.03 -1.57 -3.90
CA ASN A 81 12.58 -2.17 -5.17
C ASN A 81 13.02 -3.64 -5.28
N LYS A 82 14.26 -3.95 -4.87
CA LYS A 82 14.78 -5.32 -4.86
C LYS A 82 14.02 -6.23 -3.90
N LEU A 83 13.72 -5.74 -2.70
CA LEU A 83 12.92 -6.48 -1.72
C LEU A 83 11.49 -6.69 -2.22
N SER A 84 10.87 -5.68 -2.83
CA SER A 84 9.55 -5.84 -3.45
C SER A 84 9.55 -6.89 -4.56
N ASP A 85 10.57 -6.90 -5.42
CA ASP A 85 10.73 -7.94 -6.44
C ASP A 85 10.91 -9.34 -5.82
N HIS A 86 11.65 -9.44 -4.72
CA HIS A 86 11.86 -10.68 -3.97
C HIS A 86 10.57 -11.22 -3.35
N PHE A 87 9.83 -10.38 -2.62
CA PHE A 87 8.56 -10.78 -2.01
C PHE A 87 7.52 -11.15 -3.06
N ARG A 88 7.47 -10.45 -4.20
CA ARG A 88 6.56 -10.84 -5.30
C ARG A 88 6.89 -12.24 -5.84
N LYS A 89 8.18 -12.57 -6.01
CA LYS A 89 8.61 -13.93 -6.43
C LYS A 89 8.26 -14.98 -5.38
N GLN A 90 8.39 -14.67 -4.09
CA GLN A 90 7.99 -15.57 -3.01
C GLN A 90 6.46 -15.74 -2.91
N LYS A 91 5.66 -14.70 -3.15
CA LYS A 91 4.19 -14.76 -3.09
C LYS A 91 3.60 -15.64 -4.20
N GLY A 92 4.26 -15.72 -5.36
CA GLY A 92 3.96 -16.74 -6.38
C GLY A 92 4.28 -18.18 -5.96
N GLN A 93 5.00 -18.36 -4.84
CA GLN A 93 5.44 -19.65 -4.30
C GLN A 93 4.83 -19.99 -2.93
N ARG A 94 4.27 -19.01 -2.22
CA ARG A 94 3.75 -19.14 -0.84
C ARG A 94 2.57 -18.20 -0.62
N GLN A 95 1.35 -18.71 -0.79
CA GLN A 95 0.22 -18.24 0.02
C GLN A 95 0.47 -18.66 1.47
N SER A 96 0.18 -17.76 2.41
CA SER A 96 0.43 -17.85 3.86
C SER A 96 1.84 -17.45 4.31
N LEU A 97 1.95 -16.21 4.80
CA LEU A 97 2.63 -15.84 6.05
C LEU A 97 2.36 -14.35 6.32
N GLU A 98 1.35 -14.10 7.13
CA GLU A 98 1.13 -12.83 7.82
C GLU A 98 2.28 -12.53 8.80
N SER A 99 2.38 -11.25 9.13
CA SER A 99 3.08 -10.69 10.29
C SER A 99 4.59 -10.56 10.18
N LEU A 100 5.05 -9.40 9.69
CA LEU A 100 6.24 -8.73 10.23
C LEU A 100 6.03 -7.20 10.24
N THR A 101 5.82 -6.68 11.45
CA THR A 101 5.85 -5.26 11.82
C THR A 101 7.16 -4.60 11.38
N LEU A 102 7.10 -3.40 10.80
CA LEU A 102 8.28 -2.61 10.47
C LEU A 102 8.09 -1.16 10.95
N GLU A 103 8.82 -0.87 12.02
CA GLU A 103 9.22 0.45 12.48
C GLU A 103 10.38 0.94 11.60
N GLU A 104 10.22 2.05 10.88
CA GLU A 104 11.32 2.63 10.11
C GLU A 104 12.16 3.60 10.96
N GLY A 105 13.47 3.51 10.79
CA GLY A 105 14.42 4.40 11.41
C GLY A 105 15.30 5.11 10.40
N HIS A 106 15.01 6.40 10.17
CA HIS A 106 16.02 7.37 9.78
C HIS A 106 16.58 7.99 11.07
N GLY A 107 17.89 7.95 11.27
CA GLY A 107 18.55 8.55 12.43
C GLY A 107 20.02 8.19 12.43
N ALA A 108 20.86 9.21 12.33
CA ALA A 108 22.32 9.11 12.37
C ALA A 108 22.77 8.28 13.57
N TYR A 109 23.71 7.37 13.33
CA TYR A 109 24.41 6.61 14.37
C TYR A 109 25.28 7.57 15.18
N THR A 110 24.74 8.08 16.29
CA THR A 110 25.54 8.53 17.44
C THR A 110 24.86 8.12 18.74
N ASP A 111 25.56 7.25 19.47
CA ASP A 111 25.56 7.05 20.92
C ASP A 111 24.25 6.61 21.63
N ARG A 112 24.34 5.45 22.30
CA ARG A 112 23.43 4.88 23.32
C ARG A 112 21.96 5.34 23.25
N GLU A 113 21.13 4.57 22.53
CA GLU A 113 19.66 4.73 22.59
C GLU A 113 19.15 4.52 24.03
N THR A 114 18.80 5.62 24.69
CA THR A 114 18.11 5.59 25.98
C THR A 114 16.65 5.18 25.77
N PRO A 115 15.97 4.60 26.78
CA PRO A 115 14.53 4.30 26.71
C PRO A 115 13.67 5.51 26.31
N SER A 116 14.07 6.73 26.71
CA SER A 116 13.39 7.98 26.32
C SER A 116 13.48 8.26 24.83
N GLY A 117 14.66 8.09 24.21
CA GLY A 117 14.82 8.30 22.77
C GLY A 117 14.05 7.29 21.90
N ARG A 118 13.73 6.10 22.44
CA ARG A 118 12.85 5.13 21.77
C ARG A 118 11.38 5.56 21.80
N LEU A 119 10.91 6.14 22.90
CA LEU A 119 9.53 6.62 23.03
C LEU A 119 9.26 7.82 22.11
N ASP A 120 10.14 8.83 22.13
CA ASP A 120 10.00 10.02 21.27
C ASP A 120 10.00 9.64 19.77
N ARG A 121 10.78 8.63 19.41
CA ARG A 121 10.81 8.07 18.05
C ARG A 121 9.50 7.36 17.71
N GLN A 122 8.97 6.54 18.62
CA GLN A 122 7.72 5.83 18.42
C GLN A 122 6.55 6.80 18.23
N GLU A 123 6.47 7.83 19.07
CA GLU A 123 5.43 8.88 18.95
C GLU A 123 5.51 9.61 17.60
N THR A 124 6.73 9.90 17.14
CA THR A 124 6.94 10.52 15.82
C THR A 124 6.47 9.60 14.68
N LEU A 125 6.74 8.30 14.77
CA LEU A 125 6.31 7.31 13.78
C LEU A 125 4.80 7.11 13.78
N ASP A 126 4.18 7.07 14.96
CA ASP A 126 2.73 6.95 15.10
C ASP A 126 2.03 8.19 14.54
N ALA A 127 2.58 9.39 14.78
CA ALA A 127 2.08 10.63 14.18
C ALA A 127 2.21 10.62 12.64
N GLN A 128 3.33 10.13 12.10
CA GLN A 128 3.53 9.98 10.65
C GLN A 128 2.55 8.98 10.04
N ARG A 129 2.37 7.82 10.68
CA ARG A 129 1.40 6.80 10.26
C ARG A 129 -0.01 7.35 10.26
N ALA A 130 -0.42 8.03 11.34
CA ALA A 130 -1.73 8.65 11.44
C ALA A 130 -1.97 9.69 10.34
N ALA A 131 -0.98 10.55 10.08
CA ALA A 131 -1.05 11.53 9.00
C ALA A 131 -1.17 10.87 7.62
N LEU A 132 -0.44 9.78 7.37
CA LEU A 132 -0.55 8.98 6.14
C LEU A 132 -1.93 8.36 6.00
N THR A 133 -2.42 7.68 7.03
CA THR A 133 -3.76 7.08 7.04
C THR A 133 -4.83 8.11 6.71
N ASP A 134 -4.77 9.28 7.34
CA ASP A 134 -5.74 10.35 7.12
C ASP A 134 -5.65 10.93 5.69
N ALA A 135 -4.44 11.16 5.18
CA ALA A 135 -4.24 11.60 3.80
C ALA A 135 -4.79 10.59 2.77
N LEU A 136 -4.53 9.30 2.97
CA LEU A 136 -5.03 8.25 2.08
C LEU A 136 -6.57 8.14 2.14
N ARG A 137 -7.16 8.22 3.35
CA ARG A 137 -8.63 8.22 3.52
C ARG A 137 -9.28 9.40 2.82
N VAL A 138 -8.70 10.60 2.95
CA VAL A 138 -9.18 11.80 2.26
C VAL A 138 -9.08 11.64 0.74
N TYR A 139 -7.97 11.09 0.24
CA TYR A 139 -7.81 10.83 -1.19
C TYR A 139 -8.86 9.83 -1.73
N VAL A 140 -9.06 8.71 -1.03
CA VAL A 140 -10.06 7.71 -1.41
C VAL A 140 -11.47 8.32 -1.37
N GLY A 141 -11.81 9.06 -0.32
CA GLY A 141 -13.09 9.75 -0.20
C GLY A 141 -13.33 10.69 -1.38
N GLN A 142 -12.32 11.46 -1.80
CA GLN A 142 -12.41 12.31 -2.98
C GLN A 142 -12.67 11.51 -4.26
N CYS A 143 -12.03 10.35 -4.42
CA CYS A 143 -12.26 9.50 -5.59
C CYS A 143 -13.70 8.95 -5.60
N GLN A 144 -14.18 8.52 -4.45
CA GLN A 144 -15.53 8.00 -4.25
C GLN A 144 -16.62 9.05 -4.50
N GLU A 145 -16.43 10.28 -4.00
CA GLU A 145 -17.38 11.40 -4.21
C GLU A 145 -17.39 11.90 -5.66
N GLN A 146 -16.27 11.81 -6.37
CA GLN A 146 -16.10 12.28 -7.74
C GLN A 146 -16.29 11.17 -8.79
N ASN A 147 -16.71 9.96 -8.39
CA ASN A 147 -16.83 8.78 -9.26
C ASN A 147 -15.54 8.45 -10.06
N ARG A 148 -14.37 8.71 -9.47
CA ARG A 148 -13.05 8.39 -10.07
C ARG A 148 -12.63 6.95 -9.72
N PHE A 149 -13.52 5.99 -9.95
CA PHE A 149 -13.27 4.59 -9.58
C PHE A 149 -12.18 3.92 -10.41
N ASP A 150 -12.06 4.23 -11.71
CA ASP A 150 -10.97 3.71 -12.55
C ASP A 150 -9.60 4.07 -11.99
N GLU A 151 -9.46 5.31 -11.50
CA GLU A 151 -8.23 5.77 -10.85
C GLU A 151 -7.98 5.02 -9.53
N LEU A 152 -9.03 4.79 -8.74
CA LEU A 152 -8.93 4.05 -7.48
C LEU A 152 -8.55 2.58 -7.72
N ILE A 153 -9.11 1.94 -8.74
CA ILE A 153 -8.75 0.58 -9.18
C ILE A 153 -7.27 0.53 -9.55
N ILE A 154 -6.79 1.44 -10.40
CA ILE A 154 -5.37 1.51 -10.78
C ILE A 154 -4.48 1.64 -9.54
N VAL A 155 -4.85 2.51 -8.60
CA VAL A 155 -4.07 2.70 -7.37
C VAL A 155 -4.04 1.43 -6.51
N GLU A 156 -5.16 0.74 -6.36
CA GLU A 156 -5.20 -0.53 -5.63
C GLU A 156 -4.36 -1.61 -6.32
N MET A 157 -4.42 -1.72 -7.64
CA MET A 157 -3.56 -2.65 -8.39
C MET A 157 -2.07 -2.39 -8.16
N LEU A 158 -1.66 -1.11 -8.15
CA LEU A 158 -0.27 -0.74 -7.92
C LEU A 158 0.15 -0.98 -6.46
N VAL A 159 -0.66 -0.52 -5.51
CA VAL A 159 -0.26 -0.37 -4.10
C VAL A 159 -0.70 -1.54 -3.24
N VAL A 160 -1.92 -2.02 -3.44
CA VAL A 160 -2.48 -3.15 -2.68
C VAL A 160 -2.08 -4.47 -3.30
N GLN A 161 -2.01 -4.60 -4.63
CA GLN A 161 -1.62 -5.84 -5.30
C GLN A 161 -0.14 -5.88 -5.72
N GLY A 162 0.50 -4.73 -5.89
CA GLY A 162 1.92 -4.68 -6.25
C GLY A 162 2.21 -4.88 -7.73
N LEU A 163 1.21 -4.69 -8.59
CA LEU A 163 1.34 -4.87 -10.02
C LEU A 163 2.21 -3.77 -10.62
N ARG A 164 3.02 -4.14 -11.62
CA ARG A 164 3.82 -3.20 -12.41
C ARG A 164 2.90 -2.45 -13.36
N ASN A 165 3.33 -1.26 -13.79
CA ASN A 165 2.58 -0.46 -14.77
C ASN A 165 2.16 -1.25 -16.01
N LYS A 166 3.03 -2.12 -16.52
CA LYS A 166 2.74 -3.01 -17.65
C LYS A 166 1.63 -4.04 -17.36
N GLU A 167 1.61 -4.59 -16.15
CA GLU A 167 0.62 -5.58 -15.74
C GLU A 167 -0.75 -4.90 -15.57
N VAL A 168 -0.79 -3.75 -14.88
CA VAL A 168 -2.00 -2.93 -14.76
C VAL A 168 -2.54 -2.49 -16.12
N ALA A 169 -1.65 -2.08 -17.02
CA ALA A 169 -2.02 -1.67 -18.37
C ALA A 169 -2.63 -2.83 -19.18
N ALA A 170 -2.07 -4.04 -19.05
CA ALA A 170 -2.59 -5.23 -19.70
C ALA A 170 -3.96 -5.64 -19.14
N ASP A 171 -4.10 -5.66 -17.80
CA ASP A 171 -5.33 -6.08 -17.12
C ASP A 171 -6.51 -5.13 -17.39
N LEU A 172 -6.25 -3.83 -17.45
CA LEU A 172 -7.27 -2.82 -17.73
C LEU A 172 -7.41 -2.49 -19.22
N ASN A 173 -6.62 -3.12 -20.09
CA ASN A 173 -6.56 -2.85 -21.53
C ASN A 173 -6.36 -1.35 -21.85
N ILE A 174 -5.42 -0.71 -21.14
CA ILE A 174 -5.00 0.68 -21.33
C ILE A 174 -3.50 0.76 -21.64
N THR A 175 -2.97 1.95 -21.90
CA THR A 175 -1.53 2.13 -22.16
C THR A 175 -0.72 2.23 -20.86
N GLU A 176 0.52 1.75 -20.87
CA GLU A 176 1.46 1.95 -19.75
C GLU A 176 1.65 3.44 -19.42
N THR A 177 1.56 4.31 -20.44
CA THR A 177 1.61 5.77 -20.28
C THR A 177 0.39 6.31 -19.52
N ALA A 178 -0.80 5.75 -19.74
CA ALA A 178 -2.00 6.13 -18.98
C ALA A 178 -1.85 5.77 -17.49
N VAL A 179 -1.35 4.56 -17.20
CA VAL A 179 -1.05 4.12 -15.82
C VAL A 179 0.00 5.02 -15.18
N ALA A 180 1.09 5.33 -15.90
CA ALA A 180 2.13 6.24 -15.41
C ALA A 180 1.59 7.66 -15.13
N GLY A 181 0.68 8.16 -15.98
CA GLY A 181 0.01 9.44 -15.79
C GLY A 181 -0.87 9.47 -14.53
N VAL A 182 -1.63 8.39 -14.27
CA VAL A 182 -2.38 8.23 -13.02
C VAL A 182 -1.41 8.21 -11.83
N LYS A 183 -0.40 7.34 -11.85
CA LYS A 183 0.62 7.21 -10.80
C LYS A 183 1.21 8.57 -10.42
N PHE A 184 1.60 9.37 -11.41
CA PHE A 184 2.17 10.70 -11.19
C PHE A 184 1.20 11.66 -10.49
N ARG A 185 -0.06 11.73 -10.95
CA ARG A 185 -1.08 12.61 -10.35
C ARG A 185 -1.41 12.22 -8.91
N VAL A 186 -1.50 10.92 -8.64
CA VAL A 186 -1.81 10.39 -7.31
C VAL A 186 -0.70 10.71 -6.32
N LEU A 187 0.56 10.48 -6.70
CA LEU A 187 1.72 10.85 -5.89
C LEU A 187 1.77 12.34 -5.57
N ASP A 188 1.53 13.20 -6.58
CA ASP A 188 1.48 14.64 -6.35
C ASP A 188 0.35 15.03 -5.38
N ARG A 189 -0.81 14.37 -5.50
CA ARG A 189 -1.95 14.61 -4.59
C ARG A 189 -1.64 14.18 -3.16
N TRP A 190 -1.08 12.99 -2.95
CA TRP A 190 -0.72 12.51 -1.62
C TRP A 190 0.34 13.38 -0.96
N ARG A 191 1.35 13.82 -1.72
CA ARG A 191 2.35 14.76 -1.25
C ARG A 191 1.73 16.07 -0.74
N LYS A 192 0.76 16.63 -1.46
CA LYS A 192 0.02 17.83 -1.03
C LYS A 192 -0.78 17.58 0.24
N LEU A 193 -1.53 16.48 0.31
CA LEU A 193 -2.32 16.13 1.49
C LEU A 193 -1.45 15.93 2.74
N LEU A 194 -0.24 15.40 2.59
CA LEU A 194 0.68 15.24 3.72
C LEU A 194 1.38 16.53 4.12
N ALA A 195 1.71 17.38 3.15
CA ALA A 195 2.25 18.70 3.44
C ALA A 195 1.25 19.55 4.25
N GLU A 196 -0.05 19.46 3.94
CA GLU A 196 -1.14 20.08 4.72
C GLU A 196 -1.17 19.60 6.19
N ARG A 197 -0.63 18.41 6.47
CA ARG A 197 -0.54 17.80 7.81
C ARG A 197 0.81 18.02 8.49
N GLY A 198 1.61 18.97 7.98
CA GLY A 198 2.93 19.29 8.52
C GLY A 198 3.98 18.20 8.28
N GLN A 199 3.69 17.22 7.41
CA GLN A 199 4.62 16.15 7.07
C GLN A 199 5.33 16.48 5.77
N ALA A 200 6.66 16.70 5.84
CA ALA A 200 7.51 16.82 4.67
C ALA A 200 8.01 15.43 4.26
N VAL A 201 7.29 14.78 3.35
CA VAL A 201 7.68 13.46 2.83
C VAL A 201 8.47 13.65 1.54
N ASP A 202 9.74 13.20 1.54
CA ASP A 202 10.60 13.10 0.36
C ASP A 202 10.24 11.81 -0.39
N TRP A 203 9.11 11.84 -1.11
CA TRP A 203 8.57 10.67 -1.78
C TRP A 203 9.53 10.10 -2.83
N SER A 204 9.84 8.80 -2.72
CA SER A 204 10.52 8.05 -3.78
C SER A 204 9.52 7.12 -4.50
N GLU A 205 9.71 6.83 -5.80
CA GLU A 205 8.83 5.90 -6.53
C GLU A 205 8.69 4.51 -5.89
N ALA A 206 9.63 4.14 -5.01
CA ALA A 206 9.65 2.88 -4.27
C ALA A 206 8.54 2.79 -3.19
N GLU A 207 7.94 3.91 -2.77
CA GLU A 207 6.88 3.91 -1.75
C GLU A 207 5.50 3.55 -2.31
N LEU A 208 5.36 3.28 -3.60
CA LEU A 208 4.16 2.70 -4.21
C LEU A 208 4.23 1.18 -4.41
N ALA A 209 5.35 0.55 -4.03
CA ALA A 209 5.49 -0.89 -4.11
C ALA A 209 4.61 -1.61 -3.07
N HIS A 210 4.21 -2.85 -3.35
CA HIS A 210 3.28 -3.68 -2.54
C HIS A 210 3.55 -3.71 -1.02
N ASP A 211 4.84 -3.69 -0.64
CA ASP A 211 5.30 -3.75 0.76
C ASP A 211 5.87 -2.42 1.24
N SER A 212 5.54 -1.33 0.55
CA SER A 212 5.77 0.00 1.09
C SER A 212 4.90 0.27 2.30
N THR A 213 5.29 1.26 3.09
CA THR A 213 4.49 1.81 4.18
C THR A 213 3.07 2.15 3.73
N VAL A 214 2.90 2.63 2.49
CA VAL A 214 1.58 2.94 1.91
C VAL A 214 0.74 1.68 1.72
N GLY A 215 1.23 0.66 1.00
CA GLY A 215 0.47 -0.57 0.73
C GLY A 215 0.07 -1.32 1.99
N ARG A 216 0.91 -1.25 3.02
CA ARG A 216 0.61 -1.77 4.35
C ARG A 216 -0.48 -0.98 5.07
N VAL A 217 -0.30 0.34 5.22
CA VAL A 217 -1.30 1.21 5.86
C VAL A 217 -2.63 1.11 5.13
N TRP A 218 -2.62 1.03 3.81
CA TRP A 218 -3.83 0.86 3.00
C TRP A 218 -4.64 -0.37 3.39
N ARG A 219 -3.97 -1.53 3.52
CA ARG A 219 -4.59 -2.81 3.90
C ARG A 219 -5.00 -2.85 5.37
N GLU A 220 -4.08 -2.52 6.28
CA GLU A 220 -4.31 -2.60 7.73
C GLU A 220 -5.43 -1.66 8.17
N GLU A 221 -5.45 -0.42 7.66
CA GLU A 221 -6.46 0.56 8.01
C GLU A 221 -7.76 0.38 7.22
N GLY A 222 -7.74 -0.45 6.17
CA GLY A 222 -8.85 -0.64 5.24
C GLY A 222 -9.29 0.67 4.60
N VAL A 223 -8.33 1.42 4.06
CA VAL A 223 -8.53 2.80 3.59
C VAL A 223 -9.60 2.88 2.51
N SER A 224 -9.64 1.90 1.59
CA SER A 224 -10.60 1.83 0.50
C SER A 224 -11.82 0.94 0.76
N CYS A 225 -11.90 0.34 1.95
CA CYS A 225 -13.04 -0.49 2.33
C CYS A 225 -14.32 0.35 2.41
N ALA A 226 -15.38 -0.17 1.81
CA ALA A 226 -16.69 0.46 1.86
C ALA A 226 -17.31 0.40 3.26
N LYS A 227 -18.08 1.43 3.61
CA LYS A 227 -18.89 1.43 4.84
C LYS A 227 -19.90 0.30 4.79
N ARG A 228 -20.23 -0.29 5.95
CA ARG A 228 -21.26 -1.35 6.06
C ARG A 228 -22.60 -0.93 5.45
N SER A 229 -23.01 0.34 5.56
CA SER A 229 -24.21 0.87 4.90
C SER A 229 -24.12 0.87 3.38
N THR A 230 -22.94 1.15 2.82
CA THR A 230 -22.69 1.05 1.37
C THR A 230 -22.74 -0.40 0.90
N LEU A 231 -22.15 -1.33 1.67
CA LEU A 231 -22.22 -2.77 1.39
C LEU A 231 -23.66 -3.31 1.47
N GLY A 232 -24.47 -2.80 2.39
CA GLY A 232 -25.90 -3.13 2.45
C GLY A 232 -26.65 -2.67 1.20
N ARG A 233 -26.37 -1.46 0.70
CA ARG A 233 -26.93 -1.00 -0.58
C ARG A 233 -26.43 -1.81 -1.77
N TYR A 234 -25.17 -2.25 -1.76
CA TYR A 234 -24.62 -3.14 -2.77
C TYR A 234 -25.36 -4.49 -2.78
N LEU A 235 -25.53 -5.12 -1.62
CA LEU A 235 -26.26 -6.38 -1.48
C LEU A 235 -27.69 -6.30 -2.03
N LEU A 236 -28.35 -5.15 -1.82
CA LEU A 236 -29.71 -4.90 -2.31
C LEU A 236 -29.78 -4.47 -3.78
N GLY A 237 -28.66 -4.39 -4.50
CA GLY A 237 -28.62 -3.90 -5.89
C GLY A 237 -29.05 -2.44 -6.04
N ALA A 238 -28.83 -1.61 -5.01
CA ALA A 238 -29.32 -0.24 -4.91
C ALA A 238 -28.19 0.83 -4.99
N LEU A 239 -27.04 0.46 -5.53
CA LEU A 239 -25.94 1.38 -5.82
C LEU A 239 -25.98 1.87 -7.27
N ASP A 240 -25.26 2.95 -7.52
CA ASP A 240 -24.98 3.41 -8.87
C ASP A 240 -24.06 2.39 -9.60
N PRO A 241 -24.17 2.22 -10.93
CA PRO A 241 -23.37 1.24 -11.68
C PRO A 241 -21.85 1.40 -11.52
N ALA A 242 -21.34 2.62 -11.38
CA ALA A 242 -19.91 2.85 -11.22
C ALA A 242 -19.42 2.35 -9.84
N TRP A 243 -20.20 2.63 -8.79
CA TRP A 243 -19.98 2.06 -7.47
C TRP A 243 -20.08 0.54 -7.42
N GLU A 244 -21.08 -0.04 -8.08
CA GLU A 244 -21.26 -1.50 -8.14
C GLU A 244 -20.08 -2.18 -8.81
N SER A 245 -19.63 -1.64 -9.96
CA SER A 245 -18.46 -2.13 -10.69
C SER A 245 -17.18 -2.05 -9.84
N TYR A 246 -17.00 -0.94 -9.11
CA TYR A 246 -15.86 -0.78 -8.20
C TYR A 246 -15.89 -1.81 -7.06
N LEU A 247 -17.04 -2.03 -6.42
CA LEU A 247 -17.15 -2.98 -5.32
C LEU A 247 -16.98 -4.44 -5.78
N ASP A 248 -17.46 -4.77 -6.98
CA ASP A 248 -17.21 -6.08 -7.58
C ASP A 248 -15.70 -6.33 -7.72
N TYR A 249 -14.98 -5.37 -8.29
CA TYR A 249 -13.52 -5.42 -8.35
C TYR A 249 -12.89 -5.49 -6.95
N HIS A 250 -13.24 -4.58 -6.04
CA HIS A 250 -12.57 -4.45 -4.74
C HIS A 250 -12.75 -5.71 -3.87
N ILE A 251 -13.94 -6.33 -3.93
CA ILE A 251 -14.24 -7.53 -3.16
C ILE A 251 -13.65 -8.77 -3.81
N ARG A 252 -13.80 -8.93 -5.14
CA ARG A 252 -13.51 -10.21 -5.82
C ARG A 252 -12.15 -10.28 -6.49
N VAL A 253 -11.63 -9.15 -6.96
CA VAL A 253 -10.37 -9.07 -7.71
C VAL A 253 -9.24 -8.59 -6.82
N ALA A 254 -9.46 -7.51 -6.07
CA ALA A 254 -8.51 -7.07 -5.06
C ALA A 254 -8.50 -7.96 -3.80
N ASP A 255 -9.47 -8.88 -3.70
CA ASP A 255 -9.58 -9.90 -2.64
C ASP A 255 -9.61 -9.28 -1.23
N CYS A 256 -10.51 -8.31 -1.04
CA CYS A 256 -10.62 -7.57 0.22
C CYS A 256 -11.38 -8.36 1.29
N ASP A 257 -10.64 -9.04 2.17
CA ASP A 257 -11.18 -9.82 3.30
C ASP A 257 -12.18 -9.05 4.17
N ARG A 258 -11.88 -7.78 4.48
CA ARG A 258 -12.73 -6.96 5.36
C ARG A 258 -14.09 -6.69 4.74
N CYS A 259 -14.14 -6.38 3.45
CA CYS A 259 -15.40 -6.15 2.75
C CYS A 259 -16.15 -7.45 2.52
N ALA A 260 -15.46 -8.53 2.17
CA ALA A 260 -16.04 -9.86 2.02
C ALA A 260 -16.72 -10.33 3.32
N ALA A 261 -16.02 -10.26 4.46
CA ALA A 261 -16.58 -10.65 5.77
C ALA A 261 -17.81 -9.80 6.16
N ASN A 262 -17.75 -8.48 5.96
CA ASN A 262 -18.90 -7.62 6.24
C ASN A 262 -20.11 -7.93 5.34
N LEU A 263 -19.87 -8.25 4.07
CA LEU A 263 -20.92 -8.61 3.13
C LEU A 263 -21.56 -9.95 3.49
N GLU A 264 -20.76 -10.92 3.92
CA GLU A 264 -21.25 -12.21 4.43
C GLU A 264 -22.13 -12.01 5.67
N ASP A 265 -21.67 -11.20 6.63
CA ASP A 265 -22.46 -10.89 7.83
C ASP A 265 -23.79 -10.21 7.49
N LEU A 266 -23.79 -9.24 6.57
CA LEU A 266 -25.00 -8.56 6.11
C LEU A 266 -25.96 -9.52 5.40
N SER A 267 -25.44 -10.44 4.60
CA SER A 267 -26.25 -11.43 3.89
C SER A 267 -26.94 -12.37 4.88
N ARG A 268 -26.22 -12.83 5.91
CA ARG A 268 -26.80 -13.65 7.00
C ARG A 268 -27.86 -12.89 7.81
N GLU A 269 -27.66 -11.59 8.05
CA GLU A 269 -28.67 -10.74 8.69
C GLU A 269 -29.94 -10.64 7.83
N GLU A 270 -29.80 -10.43 6.52
CA GLU A 270 -30.91 -10.32 5.57
C GLU A 270 -31.71 -11.62 5.46
N GLU A 271 -31.02 -12.77 5.36
CA GLU A 271 -31.66 -14.10 5.35
C GLU A 271 -32.48 -14.34 6.62
N ARG A 272 -31.93 -14.01 7.80
CA ARG A 272 -32.63 -14.16 9.09
C ARG A 272 -33.85 -13.25 9.19
N ASP A 273 -33.74 -12.00 8.74
CA ASP A 273 -34.84 -11.06 8.76
C ASP A 273 -35.96 -11.48 7.78
N ALA A 274 -35.60 -12.02 6.62
CA ALA A 274 -36.52 -12.55 5.63
C ALA A 274 -37.28 -13.79 6.16
N GLU A 275 -36.57 -14.69 6.84
CA GLU A 275 -37.16 -15.86 7.51
C GLU A 275 -38.14 -15.44 8.60
N ALA A 276 -37.71 -14.56 9.52
CA ALA A 276 -38.57 -14.05 10.58
C ALA A 276 -39.81 -13.33 10.02
N ALA A 277 -39.68 -12.61 8.91
CA ALA A 277 -40.81 -11.97 8.24
C ALA A 277 -41.78 -12.99 7.62
N ARG A 278 -41.26 -14.09 7.06
CA ARG A 278 -42.07 -15.20 6.52
C ARG A 278 -42.87 -15.87 7.64
N GLU A 279 -42.24 -16.21 8.75
CA GLU A 279 -42.90 -16.80 9.91
C GLU A 279 -43.99 -15.88 10.50
N ARG A 280 -43.73 -14.57 10.58
CA ARG A 280 -44.75 -13.59 10.99
C ARG A 280 -45.96 -13.59 10.06
N ARG A 281 -45.74 -13.56 8.74
CA ARG A 281 -46.83 -13.60 7.75
C ARG A 281 -47.64 -14.89 7.85
N GLU A 282 -46.97 -16.02 8.03
CA GLU A 282 -47.64 -17.33 8.18
C GLU A 282 -48.48 -17.40 9.45
N ARG A 283 -47.97 -16.90 10.60
CA ARG A 283 -48.77 -16.81 11.83
C ARG A 283 -50.00 -15.93 11.67
N TRP A 284 -49.85 -14.76 11.04
CA TRP A 284 -50.99 -13.89 10.75
C TRP A 284 -52.01 -14.56 9.84
N PHE A 285 -51.56 -15.21 8.77
CA PHE A 285 -52.42 -15.98 7.87
C PHE A 285 -53.16 -17.09 8.62
N ALA A 286 -52.47 -17.93 9.38
CA ALA A 286 -53.07 -19.02 10.16
C ALA A 286 -54.13 -18.51 11.17
N SER A 287 -53.87 -17.37 11.82
CA SER A 287 -54.83 -16.75 12.76
C SER A 287 -56.02 -16.07 12.08
N SER A 288 -55.91 -15.67 10.81
CA SER A 288 -56.91 -14.87 10.09
C SER A 288 -57.74 -15.68 9.08
N VAL A 289 -57.22 -16.79 8.57
CA VAL A 289 -57.87 -17.58 7.50
C VAL A 289 -59.27 -18.09 7.88
N GLY A 290 -59.49 -18.42 9.15
CA GLY A 290 -60.81 -18.85 9.66
C GLY A 290 -61.87 -17.75 9.66
N PHE A 291 -61.47 -16.47 9.57
CA PHE A 291 -62.39 -15.34 9.45
C PHE A 291 -62.81 -15.05 8.00
N LEU A 292 -62.16 -15.68 7.01
CA LEU A 292 -62.51 -15.51 5.59
C LEU A 292 -63.77 -16.32 5.20
N SER A 293 -64.14 -17.36 5.97
CA SER A 293 -65.30 -18.20 5.70
C SER A 293 -66.54 -17.78 6.50
N ARG A 294 -67.09 -16.60 6.21
CA ARG A 294 -68.47 -16.20 6.60
C ARG A 294 -69.03 -15.18 5.61
N ALA A 295 -69.49 -15.66 4.46
CA ALA A 295 -70.34 -14.92 3.54
C ALA A 295 -71.18 -15.89 2.69
N GLU A 296 -72.05 -16.67 3.34
CA GLU A 296 -73.22 -17.31 2.72
C GLU A 296 -74.42 -17.15 3.66
#